data_AF-A0A2M7XRD7-F1
#
_entry.id   AF-A0A2M7XRD7-F1
#
_cell.length_a   1.000
_cell.length_b   1.000
_cell.length_c   1.000
_cell.angle_alpha   90.00
_cell.angle_beta   90.00
_cell.angle_gamma   90.00
#
_symmetry.space_group_name_H-M   'P 1'
#
loop_
_entity.id
_entity.type
_entity.pdbx_description
1 polymer ?
#
loop_
_entity_poly.entity_id
_entity_poly.type
_entity_poly.pdbx_seq_one_letter_code
_entity_poly.pdbx_strand_id
1 'polypeptide(L)'
;MEKAELIEIPVSSTISKRQVLTNCILDETGTLTGSFSIKSSDYYAVSARSSYLKAETDDKFAYEEIVSHFPGIIVDSVSYDIPMDDFGKPVTTTVYFQLPDFTDFTGDVAYLPTTFYEAFKKNYLIQNERNHDLEFSYKFIIEETVNLTLPEGFEIVEIPQNDMVVGPGNVFRKMIVADGAHLQFSWKRQLSEIVQPALKYQRLKSFYTEAVAADQSRIVLKRKGL
;
A
#
# COMPACT_ATOMS: atom_id res chain seq x y z
N MET A 1 -16.14 -20.99 -43.04
CA MET A 1 -15.26 -20.04 -42.32
C MET A 1 -16.14 -19.31 -41.34
N GLU A 2 -16.00 -19.60 -40.05
CA GLU A 2 -16.75 -18.93 -38.98
C GLU A 2 -16.25 -17.49 -38.88
N LYS A 3 -17.16 -16.51 -38.93
CA LYS A 3 -16.81 -15.08 -38.81
C LYS A 3 -16.38 -14.82 -37.38
N ALA A 4 -15.17 -14.29 -37.18
CA ALA A 4 -14.77 -13.78 -35.88
C ALA A 4 -15.65 -12.57 -35.53
N GLU A 5 -16.25 -12.61 -34.34
CA GLU A 5 -16.97 -11.48 -33.74
C GLU A 5 -16.19 -10.96 -32.54
N LEU A 6 -16.23 -9.63 -32.35
CA LEU A 6 -15.73 -9.00 -31.14
C LEU A 6 -16.66 -9.34 -29.99
N ILE A 7 -16.15 -10.05 -28.99
CA ILE A 7 -16.86 -10.32 -27.75
C ILE A 7 -16.49 -9.20 -26.78
N GLU A 8 -17.48 -8.44 -26.31
CA GLU A 8 -17.28 -7.54 -25.18
C GLU A 8 -17.05 -8.36 -23.93
N ILE A 9 -15.87 -8.22 -23.33
CA ILE A 9 -15.58 -8.79 -22.01
C ILE A 9 -16.15 -7.80 -20.99
N PRO A 10 -17.22 -8.15 -20.25
CA PRO A 10 -17.80 -7.24 -19.27
C PRO A 10 -16.78 -6.92 -18.18
N VAL A 11 -16.61 -5.64 -17.86
CA VAL A 11 -15.82 -5.23 -16.69
C VAL A 11 -16.51 -5.77 -15.44
N SER A 12 -15.77 -6.47 -14.58
CA SER A 12 -16.34 -7.02 -13.34
C SER A 12 -17.02 -5.90 -12.55
N SER A 13 -18.27 -6.13 -12.16
CA SER A 13 -18.99 -5.22 -11.27
C SER A 13 -18.52 -5.33 -9.82
N THR A 14 -17.76 -6.38 -9.49
CA THR A 14 -17.19 -6.64 -8.17
C THR A 14 -16.04 -5.68 -7.90
N ILE A 15 -15.96 -5.20 -6.66
CA ILE A 15 -14.84 -4.36 -6.22
C ILE A 15 -13.67 -5.28 -5.90
N SER A 16 -12.54 -5.09 -6.57
CA SER A 16 -11.32 -5.79 -6.21
C SER A 16 -10.75 -5.25 -4.91
N LYS A 17 -10.42 -6.15 -3.98
CA LYS A 17 -10.00 -5.76 -2.64
C LYS A 17 -8.60 -6.28 -2.33
N ARG A 18 -7.78 -5.42 -1.73
CA ARG A 18 -6.54 -5.81 -1.08
C ARG A 18 -6.55 -5.28 0.35
N GLN A 19 -6.19 -6.14 1.28
CA GLN A 19 -6.06 -5.82 2.70
C GLN A 19 -4.67 -6.19 3.16
N VAL A 20 -3.97 -5.26 3.78
CA VAL A 20 -2.64 -5.46 4.34
C VAL A 20 -2.72 -5.24 5.84
N LEU A 21 -2.24 -6.21 6.61
CA LEU A 21 -2.07 -6.08 8.05
C LEU A 21 -0.59 -6.24 8.38
N THR A 22 0.01 -5.21 8.93
CA THR A 22 1.42 -5.18 9.33
C THR A 22 1.51 -5.08 10.85
N ASN A 23 2.30 -5.95 11.47
CA ASN A 23 2.64 -5.87 12.89
C ASN A 23 4.16 -5.80 12.99
N CYS A 24 4.66 -4.73 13.59
CA CYS A 24 6.10 -4.45 13.57
C CYS A 24 6.57 -3.72 14.83
N ILE A 25 7.87 -3.82 15.07
CA ILE A 25 8.59 -3.21 16.18
C ILE A 25 9.79 -2.49 15.57
N LEU A 26 9.95 -1.21 15.91
CA LEU A 26 11.13 -0.43 15.59
C LEU A 26 12.10 -0.54 16.76
N ASP A 27 13.37 -0.82 16.49
CA ASP A 27 14.42 -0.83 17.52
C ASP A 27 15.20 0.49 17.59
N GLU A 28 16.08 0.62 18.58
CA GLU A 28 16.91 1.83 18.78
C GLU A 28 17.93 2.10 17.67
N THR A 29 18.19 1.11 16.80
CA THR A 29 19.12 1.24 15.66
C THR A 29 18.41 1.77 14.42
N GLY A 30 17.08 1.76 14.41
CA GLY A 30 16.27 2.17 13.26
C GLY A 30 15.82 0.99 12.41
N THR A 31 16.06 -0.23 12.87
CA THR A 31 15.66 -1.46 12.20
C THR A 31 14.20 -1.76 12.53
N LEU A 32 13.40 -1.98 11.50
CA LEU A 32 12.01 -2.40 11.64
C LEU A 32 11.93 -3.92 11.49
N THR A 33 11.38 -4.61 12.48
CA THR A 33 11.18 -6.07 12.45
C THR A 33 9.70 -6.38 12.59
N GLY A 34 9.22 -7.42 11.90
CA GLY A 34 7.82 -7.78 12.03
C GLY A 34 7.30 -8.69 10.93
N SER A 35 6.01 -8.59 10.69
CA SER A 35 5.34 -9.29 9.61
C SER A 35 4.28 -8.44 8.94
N PHE A 36 4.02 -8.72 7.67
CA PHE A 36 2.83 -8.24 6.99
C PHE A 36 2.09 -9.41 6.33
N SER A 37 0.76 -9.32 6.32
CA SER A 37 -0.13 -10.26 5.66
C SER A 37 -0.98 -9.52 4.63
N ILE A 38 -0.91 -9.96 3.38
CA ILE A 38 -1.62 -9.38 2.24
C ILE A 38 -2.71 -10.36 1.84
N LYS A 39 -3.97 -9.93 1.96
CA LYS A 39 -5.13 -10.67 1.47
C LYS A 39 -5.70 -9.96 0.25
N SER A 40 -5.73 -10.66 -0.87
CA SER A 40 -6.21 -10.12 -2.16
C SER A 40 -7.41 -10.90 -2.67
N SER A 41 -8.39 -10.21 -3.25
CA SER A 41 -9.59 -10.81 -3.85
C SER A 41 -9.88 -10.23 -5.25
N ASP A 42 -10.63 -10.99 -6.06
CA ASP A 42 -11.02 -10.59 -7.43
C ASP A 42 -9.77 -10.28 -8.30
N TYR A 43 -9.73 -9.20 -9.07
CA TYR A 43 -8.58 -8.87 -9.94
C TYR A 43 -7.21 -8.85 -9.22
N TYR A 44 -7.12 -8.41 -7.96
CA TYR A 44 -5.88 -8.53 -7.19
C TYR A 44 -5.47 -9.98 -6.94
N ALA A 45 -6.43 -10.88 -6.69
CA ALA A 45 -6.14 -12.30 -6.55
C ALA A 45 -5.72 -12.93 -7.87
N VAL A 46 -6.34 -12.51 -8.99
CA VAL A 46 -5.92 -12.94 -10.34
C VAL A 46 -4.49 -12.51 -10.62
N SER A 47 -4.15 -11.25 -10.31
CA SER A 47 -2.78 -10.73 -10.47
C SER A 47 -1.78 -11.55 -9.65
N ALA A 48 -2.07 -11.78 -8.38
CA ALA A 48 -1.19 -12.54 -7.48
C ALA A 48 -1.03 -14.01 -7.92
N ARG A 49 -2.10 -14.69 -8.36
CA ARG A 49 -2.01 -16.04 -8.97
C ARG A 49 -1.15 -16.02 -10.23
N SER A 50 -1.31 -15.00 -11.08
CA SER A 50 -0.51 -14.88 -12.30
C SER A 50 0.96 -14.66 -12.00
N SER A 51 1.29 -13.79 -11.03
CA SER A 51 2.66 -13.59 -10.56
C SER A 51 3.22 -14.89 -9.98
N TYR A 52 2.47 -15.60 -9.14
CA TYR A 52 2.89 -16.88 -8.56
C TYR A 52 3.17 -17.96 -9.62
N LEU A 53 2.31 -18.11 -10.63
CA LEU A 53 2.50 -19.08 -11.71
C LEU A 53 3.69 -18.73 -12.63
N LYS A 54 4.03 -17.44 -12.75
CA LYS A 54 5.20 -16.98 -13.52
C LYS A 54 6.50 -17.12 -12.73
N ALA A 55 6.42 -17.06 -11.41
CA ALA A 55 7.55 -17.30 -10.57
C ALA A 55 7.95 -18.78 -10.68
N GLU A 56 9.21 -19.01 -11.08
CA GLU A 56 9.76 -20.35 -11.24
C GLU A 56 10.00 -21.04 -9.90
N THR A 57 10.13 -20.25 -8.82
CA THR A 57 10.35 -20.69 -7.45
C THR A 57 9.63 -19.76 -6.46
N ASP A 58 9.31 -20.28 -5.28
CA ASP A 58 8.72 -19.52 -4.17
C ASP A 58 9.62 -18.35 -3.73
N ASP A 59 10.94 -18.51 -3.80
CA ASP A 59 11.93 -17.47 -3.51
C ASP A 59 11.89 -16.34 -4.55
N LYS A 60 11.74 -16.67 -5.83
CA LYS A 60 11.61 -15.69 -6.91
C LYS A 60 10.31 -14.91 -6.78
N PHE A 61 9.22 -15.59 -6.43
CA PHE A 61 7.94 -14.96 -6.15
C PHE A 61 8.05 -13.98 -4.98
N ALA A 62 8.69 -14.40 -3.88
CA ALA A 62 8.95 -13.56 -2.72
C ALA A 62 9.72 -12.30 -3.13
N TYR A 63 10.81 -12.47 -3.88
CA TYR A 63 11.64 -11.35 -4.33
C TYR A 63 10.86 -10.33 -5.18
N GLU A 64 10.11 -10.80 -6.18
CA GLU A 64 9.39 -9.91 -7.11
C GLU A 64 8.24 -9.14 -6.44
N GLU A 65 7.44 -9.81 -5.58
CA GLU A 65 6.29 -9.18 -4.93
C GLU A 65 6.67 -8.36 -3.68
N ILE A 66 7.77 -8.67 -2.99
CA ILE A 66 8.10 -8.08 -1.69
C ILE A 66 9.30 -7.14 -1.79
N VAL A 67 10.44 -7.64 -2.29
CA VAL A 67 11.71 -6.90 -2.25
C VAL A 67 11.67 -5.67 -3.17
N SER A 68 10.89 -5.73 -4.26
CA SER A 68 10.68 -4.58 -5.15
C SER A 68 9.99 -3.38 -4.45
N HIS A 69 9.22 -3.62 -3.38
CA HIS A 69 8.54 -2.57 -2.63
C HIS A 69 9.44 -1.91 -1.59
N PHE A 70 10.37 -2.69 -1.01
CA PHE A 70 11.26 -2.29 0.08
C PHE A 70 12.73 -2.60 -0.25
N PRO A 71 13.47 -1.64 -0.82
CA PRO A 71 14.92 -1.77 -0.95
C PRO A 71 15.57 -2.03 0.41
N GLY A 72 16.40 -3.07 0.51
CA GLY A 72 17.09 -3.44 1.75
C GLY A 72 16.30 -4.37 2.69
N ILE A 73 15.08 -4.78 2.34
CA ILE A 73 14.34 -5.76 3.15
C ILE A 73 15.05 -7.11 3.16
N ILE A 74 15.16 -7.69 4.35
CA ILE A 74 15.62 -9.05 4.60
C ILE A 74 14.37 -9.87 4.93
N VAL A 75 14.11 -10.88 4.10
CA VAL A 75 12.94 -11.76 4.26
C VAL A 75 13.38 -12.98 5.07
N ASP A 76 12.80 -13.13 6.27
CA ASP A 76 13.09 -14.26 7.15
C ASP A 76 12.32 -15.52 6.73
N SER A 77 11.04 -15.35 6.38
CA SER A 77 10.22 -16.42 5.83
C SER A 77 8.99 -15.88 5.11
N VAL A 78 8.44 -16.69 4.21
CA VAL A 78 7.20 -16.39 3.49
C VAL A 78 6.27 -17.61 3.51
N SER A 79 4.97 -17.34 3.61
CA SER A 79 3.91 -18.34 3.49
C SER A 79 2.85 -17.85 2.50
N TYR A 80 2.41 -18.78 1.65
CA TYR A 80 1.42 -18.54 0.61
C TYR A 80 0.21 -19.44 0.80
N ASP A 81 -0.98 -18.85 0.79
CA ASP A 81 -2.26 -19.53 0.65
C ASP A 81 -2.89 -19.06 -0.67
N ILE A 82 -2.69 -19.86 -1.73
CA ILE A 82 -3.11 -19.54 -3.09
C ILE A 82 -3.97 -20.68 -3.62
N PRO A 83 -5.29 -20.65 -3.39
CA PRO A 83 -6.21 -21.64 -3.94
C PRO A 83 -6.20 -21.58 -5.47
N MET A 84 -5.73 -22.66 -6.11
CA MET A 84 -5.67 -22.83 -7.57
C MET A 84 -6.86 -23.61 -8.15
N ASP A 85 -7.62 -24.27 -7.28
CA ASP A 85 -8.83 -25.04 -7.59
C ASP A 85 -10.12 -24.20 -7.46
N ASP A 86 -10.08 -23.10 -6.72
CA ASP A 86 -11.20 -22.19 -6.51
C ASP A 86 -10.78 -20.72 -6.67
N PHE A 87 -11.07 -20.14 -7.84
CA PHE A 87 -10.71 -18.76 -8.19
C PHE A 87 -11.55 -17.71 -7.48
N GLY A 88 -12.68 -18.09 -6.85
CA GLY A 88 -13.51 -17.20 -6.06
C GLY A 88 -12.91 -16.92 -4.67
N LYS A 89 -12.03 -17.79 -4.18
CA LYS A 89 -11.35 -17.59 -2.90
C LYS A 89 -10.28 -16.50 -3.00
N PRO A 90 -10.07 -15.72 -1.92
CA PRO A 90 -8.94 -14.80 -1.84
C PRO A 90 -7.62 -15.56 -1.80
N VAL A 91 -6.54 -14.86 -2.11
CA VAL A 91 -5.17 -15.34 -1.92
C VAL A 91 -4.55 -14.57 -0.77
N THR A 92 -3.71 -15.24 0.02
CA THR A 92 -3.03 -14.64 1.16
C THR A 92 -1.53 -14.89 1.07
N THR A 93 -0.74 -13.85 1.27
CA THR A 93 0.72 -13.93 1.42
C THR A 93 1.10 -13.35 2.76
N THR A 94 1.85 -14.09 3.57
CA THR A 94 2.38 -13.62 4.85
C THR A 94 3.89 -13.66 4.83
N VAL A 95 4.51 -12.55 5.26
CA VAL A 95 5.96 -12.36 5.20
C VAL A 95 6.45 -11.94 6.57
N TYR A 96 7.53 -12.57 7.03
CA TYR A 96 8.28 -12.14 8.19
C TYR A 96 9.57 -11.49 7.71
N PHE A 97 9.90 -10.33 8.26
CA PHE A 97 10.96 -9.50 7.71
C PHE A 97 11.73 -8.73 8.76
N GLN A 98 12.92 -8.32 8.35
CA GLN A 98 13.70 -7.25 8.95
C GLN A 98 13.99 -6.21 7.87
N LEU A 99 13.87 -4.94 8.22
CA LEU A 99 14.19 -3.82 7.35
C LEU A 99 15.14 -2.89 8.10
N PRO A 100 16.46 -3.12 7.95
CA PRO A 100 17.48 -2.22 8.47
C PRO A 100 17.30 -0.82 7.89
N ASP A 101 17.76 0.19 8.63
CA ASP A 101 17.77 1.60 8.20
C ASP A 101 16.38 2.11 7.77
N PHE A 102 15.29 1.57 8.36
CA PHE A 102 13.93 2.05 8.09
C PHE A 102 13.72 3.48 8.59
N THR A 103 14.40 3.84 9.68
CA THR A 103 14.40 5.20 10.22
C THR A 103 15.79 5.58 10.68
N ASP A 104 16.33 6.66 10.12
CA ASP A 104 17.62 7.20 10.55
C ASP A 104 17.47 8.04 11.82
N PHE A 105 18.17 7.66 12.89
CA PHE A 105 18.36 8.48 14.07
C PHE A 105 19.48 9.49 13.84
N THR A 106 19.11 10.75 13.59
CA THR A 106 20.07 11.85 13.46
C THR A 106 20.26 12.51 14.83
N GLY A 107 21.25 12.03 15.59
CA GLY A 107 21.45 12.45 16.98
C GLY A 107 20.27 11.98 17.86
N ASP A 108 19.57 12.94 18.48
CA ASP A 108 18.43 12.66 19.36
C ASP A 108 17.06 12.68 18.64
N VAL A 109 17.02 12.92 17.32
CA VAL A 109 15.77 13.05 16.55
C VAL A 109 15.72 12.00 15.44
N ALA A 110 14.55 11.42 15.22
CA ALA A 110 14.26 10.50 14.12
C ALA A 110 13.02 10.92 13.34
N TYR A 111 13.02 10.64 12.03
CA TYR A 111 11.88 10.89 11.15
C TYR A 111 11.33 9.56 10.65
N LEU A 112 10.29 9.08 11.33
CA LEU A 112 9.65 7.82 11.03
C LEU A 112 8.75 7.95 9.78
N PRO A 113 9.00 7.21 8.69
CA PRO A 113 8.10 7.16 7.55
C PRO A 113 6.71 6.64 7.94
N THR A 114 5.66 7.21 7.35
CA THR A 114 4.27 6.75 7.57
C THR A 114 3.70 5.96 6.39
N THR A 115 4.57 5.66 5.41
CA THR A 115 4.29 4.83 4.24
C THR A 115 4.90 3.45 4.46
N PHE A 116 4.10 2.40 4.33
CA PHE A 116 4.51 1.00 4.52
C PHE A 116 4.39 0.22 3.20
N TYR A 117 3.60 -0.87 3.16
CA TYR A 117 3.52 -1.75 2.00
C TYR A 117 2.80 -1.05 0.84
N GLU A 118 1.65 -0.43 1.12
CA GLU A 118 0.91 0.32 0.11
C GLU A 118 1.41 1.76 0.06
N ALA A 119 2.26 2.03 -0.91
CA ALA A 119 2.86 3.35 -1.08
C ALA A 119 2.23 4.13 -2.24
N PHE A 120 1.70 5.31 -1.95
CA PHE A 120 1.25 6.26 -2.96
C PHE A 120 2.41 7.17 -3.41
N LYS A 121 3.40 6.56 -4.08
CA LYS A 121 4.71 7.19 -4.30
C LYS A 121 4.72 8.40 -5.23
N LYS A 122 3.83 8.47 -6.23
CA LYS A 122 3.84 9.56 -7.22
C LYS A 122 2.51 9.78 -7.91
N ASN A 123 2.33 11.01 -8.39
CA ASN A 123 1.26 11.37 -9.31
C ASN A 123 1.66 11.02 -10.74
N TYR A 124 0.91 10.12 -11.38
CA TYR A 124 1.13 9.71 -12.77
C TYR A 124 0.42 10.63 -13.78
N LEU A 125 -0.46 11.53 -13.31
CA LEU A 125 -1.23 12.46 -14.13
C LEU A 125 -0.40 13.71 -14.43
N ILE A 126 0.55 13.56 -15.34
CA ILE A 126 1.53 14.62 -15.68
C ILE A 126 1.02 15.62 -16.72
N GLN A 127 0.03 15.26 -17.53
CA GLN A 127 -0.48 16.12 -18.60
C GLN A 127 -1.14 17.38 -18.01
N ASN A 128 -1.12 18.47 -18.76
CA ASN A 128 -1.82 19.69 -18.35
C ASN A 128 -3.32 19.57 -18.59
N GLU A 129 -3.75 18.87 -19.62
CA GLU A 129 -5.16 18.68 -19.97
C GLU A 129 -5.34 17.37 -20.74
N ARG A 130 -6.60 16.95 -20.90
CA ARG A 130 -6.98 15.78 -21.71
C ARG A 130 -8.22 16.10 -22.53
N ASN A 131 -8.26 15.58 -23.75
CA ASN A 131 -9.42 15.64 -24.64
C ASN A 131 -10.29 14.37 -24.58
N HIS A 132 -9.80 13.33 -23.90
CA HIS A 132 -10.48 12.06 -23.74
C HIS A 132 -10.46 11.63 -22.28
N ASP A 133 -11.49 10.89 -21.91
CA ASP A 133 -11.65 10.32 -20.58
C ASP A 133 -10.45 9.41 -20.23
N LEU A 134 -10.23 9.24 -18.94
CA LEU A 134 -9.29 8.27 -18.41
C LEU A 134 -10.10 7.08 -17.89
N GLU A 135 -9.75 5.89 -18.34
CA GLU A 135 -10.44 4.67 -17.94
C GLU A 135 -9.48 3.76 -17.15
N PHE A 136 -9.92 3.34 -15.97
CA PHE A 136 -9.25 2.35 -15.14
C PHE A 136 -9.82 0.96 -15.42
N SER A 137 -9.01 -0.08 -15.22
CA SER A 137 -9.41 -1.45 -15.56
C SER A 137 -10.52 -2.01 -14.66
N TYR A 138 -10.58 -1.61 -13.39
CA TYR A 138 -11.58 -2.09 -12.43
C TYR A 138 -11.68 -1.19 -11.21
N LYS A 139 -12.79 -1.29 -10.47
CA LYS A 139 -12.99 -0.64 -9.17
C LYS A 139 -12.18 -1.36 -8.11
N PHE A 140 -11.60 -0.62 -7.18
CA PHE A 140 -10.80 -1.23 -6.12
C PHE A 140 -10.94 -0.56 -4.77
N ILE A 141 -10.65 -1.34 -3.73
CA ILE A 141 -10.38 -0.88 -2.38
C ILE A 141 -9.07 -1.52 -1.92
N ILE A 142 -8.15 -0.68 -1.46
CA ILE A 142 -6.94 -1.10 -0.77
C ILE A 142 -6.99 -0.53 0.64
N GLU A 143 -6.81 -1.40 1.62
CA GLU A 143 -6.77 -1.04 3.03
C GLU A 143 -5.46 -1.58 3.62
N GLU A 144 -4.72 -0.73 4.32
CA GLU A 144 -3.54 -1.14 5.07
C GLU A 144 -3.70 -0.69 6.53
N THR A 145 -3.51 -1.63 7.45
CA THR A 145 -3.45 -1.39 8.88
C THR A 145 -2.07 -1.76 9.37
N VAL A 146 -1.40 -0.83 10.05
CA VAL A 146 -0.08 -1.07 10.63
C VAL A 146 -0.14 -0.86 12.13
N ASN A 147 0.28 -1.87 12.88
CA ASN A 147 0.52 -1.77 14.31
C ASN A 147 2.04 -1.71 14.50
N LEU A 148 2.53 -0.58 15.00
CA LEU A 148 3.94 -0.31 15.23
C LEU A 148 4.18 -0.10 16.72
N THR A 149 5.15 -0.81 17.28
CA THR A 149 5.69 -0.52 18.61
C THR A 149 6.99 0.26 18.47
N LEU A 150 7.06 1.41 19.11
CA LEU A 150 8.27 2.23 19.19
C LEU A 150 9.26 1.66 20.21
N PRO A 151 10.57 1.88 20.01
CA PRO A 151 11.58 1.44 20.98
C PRO A 151 11.46 2.20 22.30
N GLU A 152 11.96 1.58 23.37
CA GLU A 152 12.10 2.26 24.66
C GLU A 152 13.01 3.49 24.55
N GLY A 153 12.81 4.46 25.43
CA GLY A 153 13.63 5.67 25.44
C GLY A 153 13.32 6.68 24.33
N PHE A 154 12.23 6.51 23.58
CA PHE A 154 11.75 7.49 22.60
C PHE A 154 10.36 8.04 22.92
N GLU A 155 10.10 9.27 22.51
CA GLU A 155 8.80 9.93 22.59
C GLU A 155 8.40 10.52 21.24
N ILE A 156 7.09 10.61 21.03
CA ILE A 156 6.52 11.22 19.83
C ILE A 156 6.46 12.74 20.06
N VAL A 157 7.15 13.50 19.21
CA VAL A 157 7.14 14.96 19.24
C VAL A 157 6.02 15.49 18.36
N GLU A 158 5.84 14.89 17.18
CA GLU A 158 4.88 15.36 16.19
C GLU A 158 4.29 14.18 15.41
N ILE A 159 2.96 14.18 15.30
CA ILE A 159 2.21 13.27 14.43
C ILE A 159 1.57 14.14 13.34
N PRO A 160 1.69 13.77 12.05
CA PRO A 160 0.94 14.39 10.98
C PRO A 160 -0.56 14.41 11.26
N GLN A 161 -1.26 15.40 10.70
CA GLN A 161 -2.72 15.40 10.78
C GLN A 161 -3.31 14.19 10.04
N ASN A 162 -4.46 13.72 10.54
CA ASN A 162 -5.23 12.70 9.84
C ASN A 162 -5.84 13.31 8.58
N ASP A 163 -5.48 12.75 7.42
CA ASP A 163 -5.86 13.28 6.11
C ASP A 163 -6.93 12.42 5.44
N MET A 164 -7.88 13.09 4.80
CA MET A 164 -8.82 12.49 3.87
C MET A 164 -8.94 13.36 2.63
N VAL A 165 -8.51 12.83 1.49
CA VAL A 165 -8.55 13.50 0.20
C VAL A 165 -9.63 12.83 -0.65
N VAL A 166 -10.53 13.62 -1.24
CA VAL A 166 -11.65 13.11 -2.05
C VAL A 166 -11.59 13.71 -3.44
N GLY A 167 -11.46 12.83 -4.43
CA GLY A 167 -11.45 13.15 -5.85
C GLY A 167 -12.67 12.57 -6.58
N PRO A 168 -12.77 12.82 -7.89
CA PRO A 168 -13.78 12.21 -8.75
C PRO A 168 -13.73 10.68 -8.67
N GLY A 169 -14.72 10.04 -8.02
CA GLY A 169 -14.75 8.59 -7.82
C GLY A 169 -13.56 8.01 -7.05
N ASN A 170 -12.75 8.84 -6.38
CA ASN A 170 -11.50 8.46 -5.73
C ASN A 170 -11.48 8.94 -4.27
N VAL A 171 -10.98 8.09 -3.38
CA VAL A 171 -10.78 8.43 -1.96
C VAL A 171 -9.40 7.96 -1.52
N PHE A 172 -8.68 8.84 -0.83
CA PHE A 172 -7.50 8.52 -0.05
C PHE A 172 -7.76 8.92 1.39
N ARG A 173 -7.34 8.07 2.33
CA ARG A 173 -7.44 8.36 3.75
C ARG A 173 -6.24 7.79 4.47
N LYS A 174 -5.65 8.59 5.35
CA LYS A 174 -4.62 8.14 6.28
C LYS A 174 -4.96 8.64 7.67
N MET A 175 -4.90 7.75 8.65
CA MET A 175 -5.05 8.10 10.05
C MET A 175 -3.95 7.45 10.87
N ILE A 176 -3.50 8.18 11.87
CA ILE A 176 -2.49 7.77 12.81
C ILE A 176 -3.05 8.00 14.21
N VAL A 177 -3.05 6.95 15.02
CA VAL A 177 -3.45 7.00 16.42
C VAL A 177 -2.27 6.53 17.25
N ALA A 178 -1.94 7.28 18.30
CA ALA A 178 -0.88 6.93 19.24
C ALA A 178 -1.48 6.62 20.62
N ASP A 179 -0.97 5.57 21.24
CA ASP A 179 -1.22 5.22 22.63
C ASP A 179 0.09 4.78 23.28
N GLY A 180 0.74 5.70 24.02
CA GLY A 180 2.06 5.49 24.59
C GLY A 180 3.11 5.18 23.53
N ALA A 181 3.71 3.99 23.59
CA ALA A 181 4.70 3.50 22.63
C ALA A 181 4.08 2.82 21.39
N HIS A 182 2.75 2.66 21.35
CA HIS A 182 2.08 1.99 20.25
C HIS A 182 1.48 3.01 19.27
N LEU A 183 1.74 2.81 17.98
CA LEU A 183 1.18 3.56 16.88
C LEU A 183 0.31 2.63 16.03
N GLN A 184 -0.90 3.06 15.73
CA GLN A 184 -1.76 2.41 14.74
C GLN A 184 -1.97 3.32 13.54
N PHE A 185 -1.60 2.82 12.37
CA PHE A 185 -1.84 3.47 11.09
C PHE A 185 -3.04 2.81 10.42
N SER A 186 -3.95 3.61 9.89
CA SER A 186 -5.03 3.17 9.02
C SER A 186 -4.93 3.93 7.70
N TRP A 187 -4.62 3.20 6.64
CA TRP A 187 -4.43 3.71 5.30
C TRP A 187 -5.47 3.12 4.37
N LYS A 188 -6.04 3.94 3.49
CA LYS A 188 -7.04 3.49 2.52
C LYS A 188 -6.92 4.24 1.20
N ARG A 189 -6.99 3.50 0.11
CA ARG A 189 -7.23 4.01 -1.24
C ARG A 189 -8.41 3.30 -1.88
N GLN A 190 -9.29 4.07 -2.50
CA GLN A 190 -10.49 3.53 -3.13
C GLN A 190 -10.76 4.22 -4.46
N LEU A 191 -11.09 3.43 -5.47
CA LEU A 191 -11.62 3.86 -6.76
C LEU A 191 -13.01 3.24 -6.96
N SER A 192 -14.03 4.07 -7.11
CA SER A 192 -15.43 3.64 -7.27
C SER A 192 -16.01 3.92 -8.66
N GLU A 193 -15.38 4.82 -9.43
CA GLU A 193 -15.75 5.12 -10.82
C GLU A 193 -14.54 4.85 -11.72
N ILE A 194 -14.67 3.90 -12.65
CA ILE A 194 -13.55 3.52 -13.53
C ILE A 194 -13.36 4.50 -14.68
N VAL A 195 -14.43 5.16 -15.13
CA VAL A 195 -14.35 6.22 -16.14
C VAL A 195 -14.25 7.57 -15.45
N GLN A 196 -13.20 8.31 -15.78
CA GLN A 196 -12.89 9.64 -15.27
C GLN A 196 -13.05 10.65 -16.42
N PRO A 197 -14.14 11.43 -16.45
CA PRO A 197 -14.39 12.37 -17.52
C PRO A 197 -13.25 13.38 -17.69
N ALA A 198 -12.89 13.69 -18.93
CA ALA A 198 -11.84 14.66 -19.26
C ALA A 198 -12.06 16.02 -18.57
N LEU A 199 -13.32 16.46 -18.45
CA LEU A 199 -13.71 17.68 -17.74
C LEU A 199 -13.33 17.68 -16.25
N LYS A 200 -13.23 16.50 -15.62
CA LYS A 200 -12.84 16.35 -14.20
C LYS A 200 -11.33 16.13 -14.03
N TYR A 201 -10.54 16.12 -15.11
CA TYR A 201 -9.12 15.77 -15.08
C TYR A 201 -8.30 16.64 -14.12
N GLN A 202 -8.52 17.96 -14.08
CA GLN A 202 -7.79 18.83 -13.13
C GLN A 202 -8.03 18.43 -11.68
N ARG A 203 -9.30 18.16 -11.33
CA ARG A 203 -9.66 17.74 -9.98
C ARG A 203 -9.07 16.36 -9.64
N LEU A 204 -9.03 15.46 -10.60
CA LEU A 204 -8.35 14.17 -10.44
C LEU A 204 -6.84 14.36 -10.23
N LYS A 205 -6.20 15.22 -11.02
CA LYS A 205 -4.77 15.55 -10.86
C LYS A 205 -4.47 16.15 -9.48
N SER A 206 -5.29 17.08 -9.00
CA SER A 206 -5.18 17.63 -7.64
C SER A 206 -5.35 16.54 -6.57
N PHE A 207 -6.33 15.65 -6.71
CA PHE A 207 -6.50 14.50 -5.80
C PHE A 207 -5.21 13.67 -5.69
N TYR A 208 -4.59 13.29 -6.81
CA TYR A 208 -3.35 12.51 -6.78
C TYR A 208 -2.20 13.30 -6.14
N THR A 209 -2.08 14.61 -6.41
CA THR A 209 -1.04 15.45 -5.81
C THR A 209 -1.21 15.55 -4.29
N GLU A 210 -2.42 15.86 -3.82
CA GLU A 210 -2.74 15.98 -2.40
C GLU A 210 -2.59 14.64 -1.67
N ALA A 211 -3.06 13.55 -2.27
CA ALA A 211 -2.95 12.21 -1.68
C ALA A 211 -1.49 11.73 -1.58
N VAL A 212 -0.66 12.01 -2.58
CA VAL A 212 0.79 11.69 -2.53
C VAL A 212 1.48 12.50 -1.44
N ALA A 213 1.19 13.80 -1.34
CA ALA A 213 1.77 14.65 -0.29
C ALA A 213 1.34 14.20 1.11
N ALA A 214 0.06 13.89 1.29
CA ALA A 214 -0.48 13.35 2.52
C ALA A 214 0.21 12.02 2.86
N ASP A 215 0.35 11.09 1.91
CA ASP A 215 0.97 9.78 2.12
C ASP A 215 2.44 9.89 2.58
N GLN A 216 3.21 10.83 2.02
CA GLN A 216 4.64 11.02 2.28
C GLN A 216 4.97 11.75 3.60
N SER A 217 3.98 12.07 4.43
CA SER A 217 4.22 12.68 5.75
C SER A 217 5.05 11.76 6.66
N ARG A 218 5.67 12.35 7.69
CA ARG A 218 6.55 11.65 8.63
C ARG A 218 6.18 11.97 10.07
N ILE A 219 6.37 11.01 10.97
CA ILE A 219 6.28 11.24 12.42
C ILE A 219 7.66 11.68 12.91
N VAL A 220 7.70 12.67 13.81
CA VAL A 220 8.94 13.10 14.45
C VAL A 220 9.05 12.43 15.81
N LEU A 221 10.13 11.68 16.00
CA LEU A 221 10.49 11.02 17.25
C LEU A 221 11.68 11.74 17.88
N LYS A 222 11.74 11.73 19.22
CA LYS A 222 12.90 12.22 19.96
C LYS A 222 13.30 11.23 21.03
N ARG A 223 14.61 11.06 21.24
CA ARG A 223 15.14 10.29 22.37
C ARG A 223 14.81 11.04 23.66
N LYS A 224 14.18 10.36 24.62
CA LYS A 224 13.90 10.90 25.95
C LYS A 224 15.24 11.26 26.58
N GLY A 225 15.39 12.53 26.98
CA GLY A 225 16.55 12.95 27.77
C GLY A 225 16.55 12.20 29.09
N LEU A 226 17.73 11.73 29.52
CA LEU A 226 17.96 11.22 30.87
C LEU A 226 17.81 12.35 31.91
#